data_AF-A0A1B6DXT4-F1
#
_entry.id   AF-A0A1B6DXT4-F1
#
_cell.length_a   1.000
_cell.length_b   1.000
_cell.length_c   1.000
_cell.angle_alpha   90.00
_cell.angle_beta   90.00
_cell.angle_gamma   90.00
#
_symmetry.space_group_name_H-M   'P 1'
#
loop_
_entity.id
_entity.type
_entity.pdbx_description
1 polymer ?
#
loop_
_entity_poly.entity_id
_entity_poly.type
_entity_poly.pdbx_seq_one_letter_code
_entity_poly.pdbx_strand_id
1 'polypeptide(L)'
;NPDSSPGASFATLAAVNNNSDIFANAKKDFSWASQGTPLFSNKKITPKKTEDDSSEDEGCPEQDQHDPHFEPIVPLPDAIEVRTGEEDEIKEFCQRAKLYRYINDTKEWKERGVGEIKILWHPINRTYRLLMRREQVHKVVCNHLLNESIVMQPMKNSETSLTWGAMNLSDEHDEPVSELLAVKFKNHELCIQFKEKVEDCIQKVEEYKKSAIAASSVINPSVVEGNDEDDNYEEDDDDYEGTDEDNDYYPEDFELLFETEATVSMKSDTLSEWELVGSGSLQVVYDRDYLLSRILLKVDNNETELINSIITGDSVMNQITEKEYTWSGEEGQFLATFQSIPAAEEFKLHFKDGINFADKALSN
;
A
#
# COMPACT_ATOMS: atom_id res chain seq x y z
N ASN A 1 -55.75 27.59 12.48
CA ASN A 1 -55.63 27.90 11.05
C ASN A 1 -54.38 28.71 10.79
N PRO A 2 -53.53 28.28 9.85
CA PRO A 2 -53.00 26.91 9.63
C PRO A 2 -51.44 27.00 9.59
N ASP A 3 -50.62 25.96 9.51
CA ASP A 3 -50.77 24.65 8.90
C ASP A 3 -49.71 23.71 9.51
N SER A 4 -50.14 22.59 10.08
CA SER A 4 -49.26 21.52 10.58
C SER A 4 -49.60 20.26 9.78
N SER A 5 -48.81 19.98 8.75
CA SER A 5 -48.90 18.76 7.97
C SER A 5 -48.05 17.66 8.61
N PRO A 6 -48.58 16.44 8.82
CA PRO A 6 -47.77 15.29 9.18
C PRO A 6 -47.10 14.76 7.91
N GLY A 7 -45.76 14.78 7.89
CA GLY A 7 -44.97 14.22 6.80
C GLY A 7 -45.21 12.72 6.65
N ALA A 8 -45.72 12.31 5.49
CA ALA A 8 -45.92 10.91 5.15
C ALA A 8 -44.56 10.19 5.07
N SER A 9 -44.35 9.21 5.94
CA SER A 9 -43.21 8.31 5.89
C SER A 9 -43.39 7.32 4.73
N PHE A 10 -42.28 6.90 4.12
CA PHE A 10 -42.25 5.87 3.07
C PHE A 10 -42.93 4.56 3.52
N ALA A 11 -42.95 4.29 4.83
CA ALA A 11 -43.65 3.15 5.43
C ALA A 11 -45.19 3.25 5.38
N THR A 12 -45.76 4.47 5.36
CA THR A 12 -47.23 4.67 5.36
C THR A 12 -47.84 4.44 3.97
N LEU A 13 -47.08 4.67 2.89
CA LEU A 13 -47.52 4.40 1.51
C LEU A 13 -47.43 2.90 1.16
N ALA A 14 -46.48 2.17 1.76
CA ALA A 14 -46.30 0.74 1.52
C ALA A 14 -47.33 -0.15 2.23
N ALA A 15 -48.10 0.39 3.18
CA ALA A 15 -49.07 -0.35 3.97
C ALA A 15 -50.50 -0.35 3.40
N VAL A 16 -50.77 0.35 2.29
CA VAL A 16 -52.07 0.31 1.61
C VAL A 16 -52.05 -0.76 0.53
N ASN A 17 -52.17 -2.01 0.97
CA ASN A 17 -52.49 -3.12 0.09
C ASN A 17 -53.77 -3.77 0.64
N ASN A 18 -54.93 -3.27 0.18
CA ASN A 18 -56.24 -3.95 0.16
C ASN A 18 -57.36 -2.91 -0.08
N ASN A 19 -57.57 -2.51 -1.33
CA ASN A 19 -58.90 -2.57 -1.97
C ASN A 19 -58.82 -2.06 -3.42
N SER A 20 -59.59 -2.71 -4.27
CA SER A 20 -59.84 -2.39 -5.66
C SER A 20 -60.40 -0.97 -5.85
N ASP A 21 -60.24 -0.45 -7.06
CA ASP A 21 -61.01 0.66 -7.66
C ASP A 21 -60.50 2.11 -7.47
N ILE A 22 -59.24 2.39 -7.80
CA ILE A 22 -58.75 3.79 -7.99
C ILE A 22 -57.83 3.93 -9.21
N PHE A 23 -58.17 3.31 -10.35
CA PHE A 23 -57.50 3.60 -11.64
C PHE A 23 -58.45 3.59 -12.84
N ALA A 24 -59.71 3.98 -12.62
CA ALA A 24 -60.70 4.15 -13.68
C ALA A 24 -60.85 5.62 -14.07
N ASN A 25 -59.80 6.21 -14.67
CA ASN A 25 -59.93 7.17 -15.78
C ASN A 25 -58.56 7.71 -16.21
N ALA A 26 -57.97 7.11 -17.23
CA ALA A 26 -57.07 7.82 -18.13
C ALA A 26 -57.19 7.22 -19.53
N LYS A 27 -57.28 8.13 -20.51
CA LYS A 27 -57.58 7.87 -21.91
C LYS A 27 -56.61 6.87 -22.54
N LYS A 28 -57.15 6.02 -23.41
CA LYS A 28 -56.43 5.23 -24.41
C LYS A 28 -55.51 6.13 -25.23
N ASP A 29 -54.24 5.74 -25.31
CA ASP A 29 -53.37 5.75 -26.50
C ASP A 29 -51.89 5.82 -26.06
N PHE A 30 -51.38 4.71 -25.51
CA PHE A 30 -49.94 4.43 -25.51
C PHE A 30 -49.73 2.91 -25.34
N SER A 31 -49.25 2.22 -26.37
CA SER A 31 -48.93 0.79 -26.34
C SER A 31 -47.44 0.60 -26.60
N TRP A 32 -46.69 0.17 -25.58
CA TRP A 32 -45.33 -0.33 -25.76
C TRP A 32 -45.40 -1.81 -26.15
N ALA A 33 -45.14 -2.11 -27.42
CA ALA A 33 -45.00 -3.48 -27.89
C ALA A 33 -43.61 -4.01 -27.52
N SER A 34 -43.49 -4.62 -26.33
CA SER A 34 -42.49 -5.65 -25.97
C SER A 34 -42.53 -5.89 -24.46
N GLN A 35 -43.42 -6.77 -24.02
CA GLN A 35 -43.38 -7.31 -22.66
C GLN A 35 -42.33 -8.43 -22.64
N GLY A 36 -41.10 -8.08 -22.27
CA GLY A 36 -40.03 -9.04 -21.97
C GLY A 36 -40.33 -9.79 -20.67
N THR A 37 -40.14 -11.09 -20.70
CA THR A 37 -40.27 -12.03 -19.57
C THR A 37 -39.21 -11.77 -18.48
N PRO A 38 -39.54 -11.94 -17.19
CA PRO A 38 -38.58 -11.76 -16.08
C PRO A 38 -37.56 -12.91 -16.03
N LEU A 39 -36.27 -12.58 -16.10
CA LEU A 39 -35.14 -13.51 -16.32
C LEU A 39 -34.45 -14.03 -15.05
N PHE A 40 -35.00 -13.86 -13.84
CA PHE A 40 -34.34 -14.37 -12.63
C PHE A 40 -35.34 -15.04 -11.69
N SER A 41 -35.46 -16.37 -11.80
CA SER A 41 -36.03 -17.23 -10.76
C SER A 41 -34.99 -18.24 -10.31
N ASN A 42 -34.64 -18.12 -9.02
CA ASN A 42 -33.55 -18.78 -8.33
C ASN A 42 -33.87 -20.27 -8.09
N LYS A 43 -33.27 -21.20 -8.84
CA LYS A 43 -33.46 -22.65 -8.62
C LYS A 43 -32.34 -23.19 -7.71
N LYS A 44 -32.70 -23.49 -6.46
CA LYS A 44 -31.87 -24.20 -5.48
C LYS A 44 -31.48 -25.58 -6.01
N ILE A 45 -30.19 -25.88 -5.98
CA ILE A 45 -29.61 -27.20 -6.22
C ILE A 45 -29.62 -27.97 -4.89
N THR A 46 -30.27 -29.12 -4.85
CA THR A 46 -30.11 -30.15 -3.81
C THR A 46 -29.68 -31.45 -4.46
N PRO A 47 -28.70 -32.19 -3.90
CA PRO A 47 -28.22 -33.44 -4.49
C PRO A 47 -29.01 -34.64 -3.97
N LYS A 48 -29.31 -35.63 -4.82
CA LYS A 48 -29.56 -36.99 -4.33
C LYS A 48 -29.15 -38.06 -5.34
N LYS A 49 -28.43 -39.03 -4.80
CA LYS A 49 -27.95 -40.29 -5.37
C LYS A 49 -29.08 -41.32 -5.57
N THR A 50 -28.78 -42.23 -6.50
CA THR A 50 -29.13 -43.67 -6.63
C THR A 50 -30.50 -44.14 -7.13
N GLU A 51 -30.39 -44.88 -8.25
CA GLU A 51 -31.05 -46.13 -8.67
C GLU A 51 -32.38 -46.10 -9.45
N ASP A 52 -32.25 -46.63 -10.68
CA ASP A 52 -33.17 -47.47 -11.48
C ASP A 52 -34.68 -47.20 -11.46
N ASP A 53 -35.24 -46.77 -12.59
CA ASP A 53 -35.84 -47.68 -13.61
C ASP A 53 -36.69 -46.84 -14.58
N SER A 54 -36.80 -47.34 -15.81
CA SER A 54 -37.41 -46.78 -17.00
C SER A 54 -38.67 -45.90 -16.84
N SER A 55 -38.66 -44.71 -17.43
CA SER A 55 -39.83 -44.12 -18.10
C SER A 55 -39.38 -43.06 -19.11
N GLU A 56 -39.85 -43.22 -20.35
CA GLU A 56 -39.64 -42.37 -21.51
C GLU A 56 -39.78 -40.87 -21.17
N ASP A 57 -38.65 -40.15 -21.10
CA ASP A 57 -38.60 -38.69 -20.98
C ASP A 57 -38.62 -38.11 -22.39
N GLU A 58 -39.81 -37.67 -22.80
CA GLU A 58 -40.03 -36.79 -23.95
C GLU A 58 -39.06 -35.61 -23.84
N GLY A 59 -38.03 -35.64 -24.69
CA GLY A 59 -36.94 -34.68 -24.71
C GLY A 59 -37.48 -33.25 -24.74
N CYS A 60 -37.29 -32.53 -23.65
CA CYS A 60 -37.35 -31.07 -23.67
C CYS A 60 -36.32 -30.63 -24.72
N PRO A 61 -36.68 -29.94 -25.81
CA PRO A 61 -35.68 -29.36 -26.67
C PRO A 61 -34.96 -28.32 -25.80
N GLU A 62 -33.72 -28.63 -25.42
CA GLU A 62 -32.77 -27.59 -25.03
C GLU A 62 -32.81 -26.58 -26.16
N GLN A 63 -33.48 -25.46 -25.91
CA GLN A 63 -33.35 -24.31 -26.79
C GLN A 63 -31.87 -23.99 -26.76
N ASP A 64 -31.17 -24.35 -27.84
CA ASP A 64 -29.79 -23.99 -28.11
C ASP A 64 -29.62 -22.53 -27.70
N GLN A 65 -29.03 -22.30 -26.53
CA GLN A 65 -28.73 -20.95 -26.07
C GLN A 65 -27.75 -20.42 -27.09
N HIS A 66 -28.20 -19.45 -27.88
CA HIS A 66 -27.36 -18.82 -28.88
C HIS A 66 -26.20 -18.15 -28.15
N ASP A 67 -25.04 -18.82 -28.15
CA ASP A 67 -23.76 -18.34 -27.64
C ASP A 67 -22.91 -17.96 -28.84
N PRO A 68 -22.93 -16.67 -29.26
CA PRO A 68 -22.18 -16.25 -30.43
C PRO A 68 -20.69 -16.35 -30.12
N HIS A 69 -20.00 -17.24 -30.82
CA HIS A 69 -18.55 -17.35 -30.76
C HIS A 69 -17.91 -16.19 -31.55
N PHE A 70 -16.93 -15.51 -30.94
CA PHE A 70 -16.16 -14.45 -31.57
C PHE A 70 -14.69 -14.85 -31.66
N GLU A 71 -14.08 -14.65 -32.82
CA GLU A 71 -12.64 -14.81 -32.97
C GLU A 71 -11.89 -13.66 -32.25
N PRO A 72 -10.79 -13.95 -31.52
CA PRO A 72 -10.00 -12.93 -30.86
C PRO A 72 -9.45 -11.91 -31.86
N ILE A 73 -9.71 -10.63 -31.64
CA ILE A 73 -9.16 -9.54 -32.46
C ILE A 73 -7.65 -9.36 -32.19
N VAL A 74 -7.19 -9.75 -31.01
CA VAL A 74 -5.80 -9.66 -30.57
C VAL A 74 -5.34 -11.01 -30.02
N PRO A 75 -4.09 -11.42 -30.29
CA PRO A 75 -3.52 -12.59 -29.65
C PRO A 75 -3.50 -12.36 -28.14
N LEU A 76 -3.91 -13.37 -27.37
CA LEU A 76 -3.78 -13.32 -25.93
C LEU A 76 -2.29 -13.26 -25.58
N PRO A 77 -1.86 -12.29 -24.76
CA PRO A 77 -0.49 -12.28 -24.27
C PRO A 77 -0.21 -13.55 -23.45
N ASP A 78 1.06 -13.90 -23.32
CA ASP A 78 1.46 -15.04 -22.52
C ASP A 78 0.99 -14.86 -21.07
N ALA A 79 0.63 -15.98 -20.43
CA ALA A 79 0.22 -15.97 -19.03
C ALA A 79 1.40 -15.52 -18.17
N ILE A 80 1.33 -14.30 -17.66
CA ILE A 80 2.33 -13.77 -16.72
C ILE A 80 2.10 -14.36 -15.33
N GLU A 81 3.20 -14.59 -14.61
CA GLU A 81 3.11 -14.89 -13.18
C GLU A 81 2.59 -13.64 -12.46
N VAL A 82 1.41 -13.77 -11.82
CA VAL A 82 0.78 -12.66 -11.11
C VAL A 82 1.42 -12.56 -9.73
N ARG A 83 2.32 -11.58 -9.57
CA ARG A 83 2.85 -11.18 -8.26
C ARG A 83 1.93 -10.14 -7.62
N THR A 84 1.69 -10.32 -6.33
CA THR A 84 0.78 -9.49 -5.54
C THR A 84 1.51 -8.36 -4.80
N GLY A 85 2.83 -8.45 -4.69
CA GLY A 85 3.68 -7.56 -3.91
C GLY A 85 3.53 -7.79 -2.40
N GLU A 86 3.06 -8.97 -2.00
CA GLU A 86 2.83 -9.40 -0.59
C GLU A 86 3.65 -10.67 -0.25
N GLU A 87 4.51 -11.14 -1.15
CA GLU A 87 5.20 -12.44 -1.08
C GLU A 87 6.22 -12.50 0.06
N ASP A 88 6.89 -11.39 0.35
CA ASP A 88 7.92 -11.29 1.39
C ASP A 88 7.36 -10.89 2.76
N GLU A 89 6.04 -10.82 2.89
CA GLU A 89 5.39 -10.32 4.09
C GLU A 89 4.57 -11.38 4.85
N ILE A 90 4.64 -11.30 6.17
CA ILE A 90 3.92 -12.17 7.08
C ILE A 90 2.61 -11.51 7.51
N LYS A 91 1.50 -12.20 7.32
CA LYS A 91 0.16 -11.74 7.70
C LYS A 91 -0.08 -11.91 9.20
N GLU A 92 -0.08 -10.78 9.91
CA GLU A 92 -0.27 -10.71 11.37
C GLU A 92 -1.75 -10.50 11.76
N PHE A 93 -2.52 -9.90 10.87
CA PHE A 93 -3.97 -9.75 11.00
C PHE A 93 -4.60 -9.78 9.62
N CYS A 94 -5.81 -10.36 9.51
CA CYS A 94 -6.57 -10.37 8.27
C CYS A 94 -8.04 -10.59 8.57
N GLN A 95 -8.86 -9.56 8.36
CA GLN A 95 -10.30 -9.64 8.58
C GLN A 95 -11.06 -8.83 7.55
N ARG A 96 -12.30 -9.26 7.25
CA ARG A 96 -13.19 -8.51 6.37
C ARG A 96 -13.66 -7.23 7.05
N ALA A 97 -13.52 -6.11 6.35
CA ALA A 97 -13.94 -4.80 6.82
C ALA A 97 -14.50 -3.94 5.68
N LYS A 98 -15.11 -2.81 6.06
CA LYS A 98 -15.50 -1.75 5.13
C LYS A 98 -14.71 -0.49 5.47
N LEU A 99 -14.05 0.08 4.47
CA LEU A 99 -13.23 1.29 4.56
C LEU A 99 -13.98 2.49 4.01
N TYR A 100 -13.84 3.61 4.69
CA TYR A 100 -14.39 4.91 4.33
C TYR A 100 -13.27 5.95 4.28
N ARG A 101 -13.45 6.95 3.41
CA ARG A 101 -12.61 8.15 3.31
C ARG A 101 -13.46 9.36 3.69
N TYR A 102 -12.93 10.24 4.53
CA TYR A 102 -13.58 11.50 4.83
C TYR A 102 -13.30 12.53 3.71
N ILE A 103 -14.35 13.16 3.19
CA ILE A 103 -14.23 14.21 2.17
C ILE A 103 -14.36 15.57 2.85
N ASN A 104 -13.28 16.35 2.84
CA ASN A 104 -13.25 17.67 3.49
C ASN A 104 -14.25 18.65 2.89
N ASP A 105 -14.44 18.63 1.57
CA ASP A 105 -15.33 19.56 0.86
C ASP A 105 -16.79 19.38 1.24
N THR A 106 -17.26 18.13 1.30
CA THR A 106 -18.66 17.81 1.63
C THR A 106 -18.88 17.49 3.10
N LYS A 107 -17.80 17.38 3.88
CA LYS A 107 -17.79 17.05 5.32
C LYS A 107 -18.54 15.75 5.62
N GLU A 108 -18.31 14.74 4.80
CA GLU A 108 -18.99 13.45 4.90
C GLU A 108 -18.03 12.27 4.72
N TRP A 109 -18.42 11.11 5.27
CA TRP A 109 -17.73 9.85 5.03
C TRP A 109 -18.26 9.19 3.77
N LYS A 110 -17.38 8.94 2.79
CA LYS A 110 -17.70 8.16 1.59
C LYS A 110 -17.12 6.76 1.70
N GLU A 111 -17.92 5.77 1.30
CA GLU A 111 -17.44 4.39 1.19
C GLU A 111 -16.34 4.32 0.14
N ARG A 112 -15.21 3.71 0.49
CA ARG A 112 -14.05 3.56 -0.39
C ARG A 112 -13.88 2.13 -0.87
N GLY A 113 -14.09 1.15 0.01
CA GLY A 113 -13.95 -0.25 -0.36
C GLY A 113 -14.45 -1.23 0.69
N VAL A 114 -14.80 -2.42 0.22
CA VAL A 114 -15.14 -3.59 1.06
C VAL A 114 -14.19 -4.71 0.68
N GLY A 115 -13.56 -5.32 1.67
CA GLY A 115 -12.58 -6.38 1.46
C GLY A 115 -11.86 -6.78 2.73
N GLU A 116 -10.77 -7.53 2.57
CA GLU A 116 -9.93 -7.93 3.69
C GLU A 116 -8.91 -6.83 3.98
N ILE A 117 -8.94 -6.30 5.21
CA ILE A 117 -7.88 -5.45 5.73
C ILE A 117 -6.84 -6.34 6.42
N LYS A 118 -5.58 -6.16 6.03
CA LYS A 118 -4.43 -6.94 6.47
C LYS A 118 -3.44 -6.04 7.22
N ILE A 119 -2.83 -6.59 8.27
CA ILE A 119 -1.57 -6.06 8.82
C ILE A 119 -0.48 -7.03 8.35
N LEU A 120 0.48 -6.50 7.61
CA LEU A 120 1.57 -7.26 7.00
C LEU A 120 2.89 -6.84 7.63
N TRP A 121 3.70 -7.82 8.02
CA TRP A 121 5.04 -7.65 8.61
C TRP A 121 6.11 -8.00 7.58
N HIS A 122 7.03 -7.07 7.34
CA HIS A 122 8.19 -7.32 6.51
C HIS A 122 9.38 -7.73 7.40
N PRO A 123 9.86 -8.99 7.35
CA PRO A 123 10.88 -9.49 8.26
C PRO A 123 12.24 -8.81 8.07
N ILE A 124 12.60 -8.49 6.83
CA ILE A 124 13.89 -7.84 6.49
C ILE A 124 13.86 -6.37 6.89
N ASN A 125 12.93 -5.59 6.31
CA ASN A 125 12.81 -4.14 6.57
C ASN A 125 12.35 -3.81 8.00
N ARG A 126 11.88 -4.83 8.74
CA ARG A 126 11.32 -4.70 10.08
C ARG A 126 10.18 -3.66 10.17
N THR A 127 9.39 -3.58 9.11
CA THR A 127 8.25 -2.66 9.01
C THR A 127 6.92 -3.40 9.05
N TYR A 128 5.87 -2.72 9.50
CA TYR A 128 4.50 -3.18 9.32
C TYR A 128 3.76 -2.24 8.38
N ARG A 129 2.85 -2.76 7.57
CA ARG A 129 1.92 -1.95 6.76
C ARG A 129 0.48 -2.42 6.90
N LEU A 130 -0.43 -1.48 6.69
CA LEU A 130 -1.85 -1.76 6.47
C LEU A 130 -2.11 -1.87 4.98
N LEU A 131 -2.70 -3.00 4.56
CA LEU A 131 -3.09 -3.23 3.17
C LEU A 131 -4.56 -3.65 3.10
N MET A 132 -5.32 -3.06 2.18
CA MET A 132 -6.70 -3.47 1.90
C MET A 132 -7.00 -3.39 0.41
N ARG A 133 -7.50 -4.49 -0.15
CA ARG A 133 -7.99 -4.57 -1.54
C ARG A 133 -9.50 -4.72 -1.56
N ARG A 134 -10.15 -4.17 -2.58
CA ARG A 134 -11.57 -4.39 -2.84
C ARG A 134 -11.83 -5.82 -3.29
N GLU A 135 -12.92 -6.40 -2.82
CA GLU A 135 -13.40 -7.67 -3.37
C GLU A 135 -13.83 -7.53 -4.84
N GLN A 136 -13.75 -8.63 -5.58
CA GLN A 136 -14.08 -8.76 -7.01
C GLN A 136 -13.12 -8.02 -7.95
N VAL A 137 -12.78 -6.76 -7.66
CA VAL A 137 -11.92 -5.92 -8.51
C VAL A 137 -10.46 -5.91 -8.07
N HIS A 138 -10.14 -6.39 -6.88
CA HIS A 138 -8.79 -6.55 -6.32
C HIS A 138 -7.93 -5.27 -6.25
N LYS A 139 -8.52 -4.10 -6.52
CA LYS A 139 -7.86 -2.80 -6.43
C LYS A 139 -7.51 -2.41 -5.00
N VAL A 140 -6.31 -1.88 -4.79
CA VAL A 140 -5.84 -1.35 -3.50
C VAL A 140 -6.62 -0.09 -3.14
N VAL A 141 -7.08 -0.03 -1.90
CA VAL A 141 -7.79 1.13 -1.32
C VAL A 141 -7.15 1.64 -0.02
N CYS A 142 -6.27 0.84 0.57
CA CYS A 142 -5.44 1.21 1.72
C CYS A 142 -4.07 0.56 1.53
N ASN A 143 -3.00 1.35 1.52
CA ASN A 143 -1.62 0.90 1.57
C ASN A 143 -0.78 1.99 2.23
N HIS A 144 -0.39 1.79 3.48
CA HIS A 144 0.51 2.69 4.19
C HIS A 144 1.25 1.97 5.32
N LEU A 145 2.43 2.48 5.68
CA LEU A 145 3.20 1.98 6.82
C LEU A 145 2.49 2.26 8.15
N LEU A 146 2.73 1.40 9.13
CA LEU A 146 2.41 1.64 10.52
C LEU A 146 3.61 2.28 11.21
N ASN A 147 3.42 3.49 11.71
CA ASN A 147 4.40 4.25 12.45
C ASN A 147 3.72 4.97 13.63
N GLU A 148 4.53 5.62 14.45
CA GLU A 148 4.12 6.36 15.66
C GLU A 148 3.16 7.54 15.39
N SER A 149 3.03 8.00 14.13
CA SER A 149 2.05 9.04 13.77
C SER A 149 0.61 8.51 13.67
N ILE A 150 0.43 7.19 13.53
CA ILE A 150 -0.89 6.57 13.38
C ILE A 150 -1.59 6.45 14.73
N VAL A 151 -2.69 7.18 14.90
CA VAL A 151 -3.51 7.13 16.13
C VAL A 151 -4.91 6.60 15.82
N MET A 152 -5.21 5.39 16.31
CA MET A 152 -6.51 4.74 16.14
C MET A 152 -7.54 5.28 17.14
N GLN A 153 -8.51 6.05 16.66
CA GLN A 153 -9.55 6.66 17.48
C GLN A 153 -10.92 5.99 17.26
N PRO A 154 -11.68 5.65 18.32
CA PRO A 154 -13.06 5.19 18.16
C PRO A 154 -13.96 6.26 17.54
N MET A 155 -14.84 5.85 16.61
CA MET A 155 -15.79 6.79 16.02
C MET A 155 -16.94 7.11 16.99
N LYS A 156 -17.30 8.40 17.10
CA LYS A 156 -18.45 8.83 17.91
C LYS A 156 -19.71 8.13 17.41
N ASN A 157 -20.38 7.38 18.29
CA ASN A 157 -21.59 6.59 18.02
C ASN A 157 -21.40 5.28 17.23
N SER A 158 -20.17 4.74 17.11
CA SER A 158 -19.95 3.41 16.56
C SER A 158 -18.94 2.63 17.38
N GLU A 159 -19.38 1.52 17.97
CA GLU A 159 -18.51 0.59 18.71
C GLU A 159 -17.73 -0.34 17.75
N THR A 160 -18.10 -0.39 16.47
CA THR A 160 -17.49 -1.28 15.48
C THR A 160 -16.62 -0.51 14.48
N SER A 161 -16.23 0.73 14.79
CA SER A 161 -15.51 1.59 13.86
C SER A 161 -14.39 2.38 14.51
N LEU A 162 -13.27 2.48 13.79
CA LEU A 162 -12.11 3.30 14.14
C LEU A 162 -11.81 4.29 13.03
N THR A 163 -11.15 5.38 13.39
CA THR A 163 -10.69 6.43 12.49
C THR A 163 -9.22 6.74 12.74
N TRP A 164 -8.46 7.01 11.69
CA TRP A 164 -7.07 7.46 11.77
C TRP A 164 -6.70 8.29 10.54
N GLY A 165 -5.67 9.12 10.65
CA GLY A 165 -5.05 9.80 9.52
C GLY A 165 -3.82 9.03 9.05
N ALA A 166 -3.56 9.00 7.74
CA ALA A 166 -2.36 8.40 7.15
C ALA A 166 -2.00 9.02 5.80
N MET A 167 -0.72 8.92 5.41
CA MET A 167 -0.29 9.08 4.02
C MET A 167 -0.56 7.75 3.30
N ASN A 168 -1.58 7.72 2.47
CA ASN A 168 -2.11 6.47 1.92
C ASN A 168 -1.92 6.41 0.41
N LEU A 169 -1.30 5.32 -0.04
CA LEU A 169 -1.15 4.99 -1.45
C LEU A 169 -2.29 4.06 -1.87
N SER A 170 -3.00 4.38 -2.94
CA SER A 170 -4.11 3.53 -3.43
C SER A 170 -4.18 3.64 -4.94
N ASP A 171 -4.76 2.66 -5.64
CA ASP A 171 -4.86 2.66 -7.11
C ASP A 171 -5.68 3.84 -7.72
N GLU A 172 -6.16 4.77 -6.91
CA GLU A 172 -6.79 6.02 -7.35
C GLU A 172 -5.77 7.18 -7.50
N HIS A 173 -4.57 7.02 -6.94
CA HIS A 173 -3.53 8.05 -6.88
C HIS A 173 -2.16 7.43 -7.16
N ASP A 174 -1.37 8.10 -8.01
CA ASP A 174 0.00 7.65 -8.34
C ASP A 174 1.00 7.98 -7.21
N GLU A 175 0.63 8.87 -6.30
CA GLU A 175 1.43 9.28 -5.13
C GLU A 175 0.65 9.07 -3.81
N PRO A 176 1.35 8.92 -2.66
CA PRO A 176 0.70 8.87 -1.35
C PRO A 176 -0.05 10.17 -1.03
N VAL A 177 -1.31 10.05 -0.61
CA VAL A 177 -2.16 11.21 -0.27
C VAL A 177 -2.52 11.19 1.21
N SER A 178 -2.46 12.36 1.85
CA SER A 178 -2.92 12.53 3.23
C SER A 178 -4.44 12.38 3.33
N GLU A 179 -4.90 11.37 4.05
CA GLU A 179 -6.32 11.02 4.12
C GLU A 179 -6.75 10.71 5.55
N LEU A 180 -7.98 11.10 5.88
CA LEU A 180 -8.65 10.66 7.09
C LEU A 180 -9.54 9.46 6.76
N LEU A 181 -9.17 8.31 7.30
CA LEU A 181 -9.77 7.01 7.03
C LEU A 181 -10.65 6.56 8.19
N ALA A 182 -11.63 5.73 7.87
CA ALA A 182 -12.38 4.98 8.88
C ALA A 182 -12.59 3.53 8.44
N VAL A 183 -12.41 2.60 9.35
CA VAL A 183 -12.70 1.18 9.14
C VAL A 183 -13.91 0.78 9.97
N LYS A 184 -14.78 -0.04 9.40
CA LYS A 184 -15.90 -0.66 10.09
C LYS A 184 -15.82 -2.18 10.00
N PHE A 185 -15.82 -2.82 11.16
CA PHE A 185 -15.86 -4.27 11.29
C PHE A 185 -17.29 -4.77 11.52
N LYS A 186 -17.47 -6.08 11.35
CA LYS A 186 -18.78 -6.74 11.54
C LYS A 186 -19.25 -6.70 13.00
N ASN A 187 -18.34 -6.77 13.96
CA ASN A 187 -18.63 -6.81 15.38
C ASN A 187 -17.61 -5.96 16.16
N HIS A 188 -17.94 -5.69 17.43
CA HIS A 188 -17.11 -4.90 18.33
C HIS A 188 -15.78 -5.60 18.66
N GLU A 189 -15.83 -6.92 18.83
CA GLU A 189 -14.66 -7.75 19.14
C GLU A 189 -13.55 -7.62 18.08
N LEU A 190 -13.86 -7.75 16.79
CA LEU A 190 -12.87 -7.58 15.73
C LEU A 190 -12.32 -6.15 15.66
N CYS A 191 -13.14 -5.17 16.02
CA CYS A 191 -12.72 -3.77 16.08
C CYS A 191 -11.67 -3.55 17.19
N ILE A 192 -11.87 -4.15 18.37
CA ILE A 192 -10.90 -4.11 19.47
C ILE A 192 -9.63 -4.86 19.07
N GLN A 193 -9.75 -6.09 18.58
CA GLN A 193 -8.60 -6.91 18.18
C GLN A 193 -7.75 -6.21 17.11
N PHE A 194 -8.39 -5.58 16.13
CA PHE A 194 -7.66 -4.80 15.12
C PHE A 194 -6.93 -3.61 15.75
N LYS A 195 -7.60 -2.86 16.63
CA LYS A 195 -6.99 -1.72 17.31
C LYS A 195 -5.76 -2.14 18.12
N GLU A 196 -5.91 -3.14 18.98
CA GLU A 196 -4.85 -3.67 19.83
C GLU A 196 -3.68 -4.19 18.99
N LYS A 197 -3.98 -4.87 17.87
CA LYS A 197 -2.93 -5.39 16.99
C LYS A 197 -2.17 -4.28 16.27
N VAL A 198 -2.84 -3.21 15.83
CA VAL A 198 -2.16 -2.03 15.26
C VAL A 198 -1.26 -1.37 16.30
N GLU A 199 -1.74 -1.18 17.53
CA GLU A 199 -0.97 -0.57 18.62
C GLU A 199 0.25 -1.44 19.00
N ASP A 200 0.10 -2.77 19.08
CA ASP A 200 1.20 -3.74 19.28
C ASP A 200 2.24 -3.66 18.16
N CYS A 201 1.81 -3.60 16.90
CA CYS A 201 2.71 -3.46 15.76
C CYS A 201 3.49 -2.13 15.79
N ILE A 202 2.83 -1.01 16.10
CA ILE A 202 3.49 0.30 16.22
C ILE A 202 4.52 0.27 17.35
N GLN A 203 4.17 -0.31 18.51
CA GLN A 203 5.11 -0.45 19.62
C GLN A 203 6.34 -1.28 19.24
N LYS A 204 6.17 -2.39 18.51
CA LYS A 204 7.29 -3.18 18.01
C LYS A 204 8.21 -2.39 17.08
N VAL A 205 7.64 -1.58 16.18
CA VAL A 205 8.43 -0.69 15.32
C VAL A 205 9.26 0.29 16.16
N GLU A 206 8.65 0.92 17.18
CA GLU A 206 9.40 1.81 18.07
C GLU A 206 10.50 1.10 18.86
N GLU A 207 10.24 -0.12 19.35
CA GLU A 207 11.25 -0.92 20.06
C GLU A 207 12.41 -1.29 19.15
N TYR A 208 12.15 -1.66 17.89
CA TYR A 208 13.20 -1.88 16.90
C TYR A 208 14.02 -0.61 16.66
N LYS A 209 13.38 0.55 16.44
CA LYS A 209 14.07 1.84 16.29
C LYS A 209 14.94 2.16 17.51
N LYS A 210 14.39 2.03 18.73
CA LYS A 210 15.13 2.29 19.98
C LYS A 210 16.31 1.33 20.18
N SER A 211 16.13 0.05 19.85
CA SER A 211 17.19 -0.95 19.96
C SER A 211 18.33 -0.72 18.96
N ALA A 212 18.01 -0.28 17.74
CA ALA A 212 19.00 0.10 16.74
C ALA A 212 19.80 1.31 17.20
N ILE A 213 19.13 2.37 17.71
CA ILE A 213 19.79 3.57 18.24
C ILE A 213 20.69 3.23 19.44
N ALA A 214 20.21 2.38 20.36
CA ALA A 214 20.97 1.98 21.53
C ALA A 214 22.21 1.13 21.17
N ALA A 215 22.09 0.20 20.21
CA ALA A 215 23.21 -0.59 19.71
C ALA A 215 24.30 0.30 19.08
N SER A 216 23.90 1.33 18.32
CA SER A 216 24.83 2.29 17.72
C SER A 216 25.55 3.20 18.74
N SER A 217 25.02 3.38 19.95
CA SER A 217 25.59 4.29 20.97
C SER A 217 26.74 3.69 21.81
N VAL A 218 27.07 2.39 21.67
CA VAL A 218 28.03 1.69 22.54
C VAL A 218 29.46 1.64 21.97
N ILE A 219 29.72 2.17 20.76
CA ILE A 219 31.07 2.20 20.18
C ILE A 219 31.80 3.51 20.56
N ASN A 220 32.53 3.48 21.68
CA ASN A 220 33.59 4.46 21.93
C ASN A 220 34.80 4.15 21.03
N PRO A 221 35.35 5.12 20.28
CA PRO A 221 36.54 4.89 19.48
C PRO A 221 37.78 4.92 20.39
N SER A 222 38.30 3.74 20.75
CA SER A 222 39.67 3.64 21.26
C SER A 222 40.63 3.65 20.08
N VAL A 223 41.32 4.78 19.95
CA VAL A 223 42.48 5.04 19.11
C VAL A 223 43.46 3.87 19.10
N VAL A 224 43.76 3.33 17.93
CA VAL A 224 45.04 2.65 17.65
C VAL A 224 45.58 3.19 16.32
N GLU A 225 46.69 3.90 16.43
CA GLU A 225 47.51 4.39 15.33
C GLU A 225 48.27 3.25 14.64
N GLY A 226 48.41 3.35 13.32
CA GLY A 226 49.60 3.00 12.54
C GLY A 226 49.81 1.53 12.17
N ASN A 227 49.73 1.20 10.89
CA ASN A 227 50.89 1.28 9.99
C ASN A 227 50.50 0.95 8.55
N ASP A 228 51.15 1.68 7.63
CA ASP A 228 51.15 1.49 6.18
C ASP A 228 51.67 0.10 5.78
N GLU A 229 51.15 -0.44 4.68
CA GLU A 229 51.97 -1.09 3.65
C GLU A 229 51.16 -1.24 2.34
N ASP A 230 51.78 -0.74 1.26
CA ASP A 230 51.45 -0.93 -0.16
C ASP A 230 51.28 -2.40 -0.53
N ASP A 231 50.44 -2.69 -1.55
CA ASP A 231 50.73 -3.57 -2.69
C ASP A 231 49.44 -3.68 -3.56
N ASN A 232 49.38 -2.96 -4.68
CA ASN A 232 49.73 -3.39 -6.04
C ASN A 232 48.65 -4.25 -6.72
N TYR A 233 48.04 -3.65 -7.75
CA TYR A 233 47.10 -4.29 -8.67
C TYR A 233 47.86 -5.20 -9.64
N GLU A 234 47.50 -6.48 -9.70
CA GLU A 234 47.71 -7.28 -10.90
C GLU A 234 46.42 -8.01 -11.27
N GLU A 235 46.00 -7.80 -12.52
CA GLU A 235 45.03 -8.61 -13.26
C GLU A 235 45.61 -10.01 -13.44
N ASP A 236 44.85 -11.05 -13.12
CA ASP A 236 45.04 -12.37 -13.72
C ASP A 236 43.66 -13.00 -14.00
N ASP A 237 43.39 -13.15 -15.30
CA ASP A 237 42.43 -14.09 -15.86
C ASP A 237 42.83 -15.50 -15.43
N ASP A 238 41.96 -16.23 -14.74
CA ASP A 238 42.01 -17.69 -14.72
C ASP A 238 40.61 -18.30 -14.68
N ASP A 239 40.36 -19.04 -15.76
CA ASP A 239 39.24 -19.92 -16.08
C ASP A 239 39.11 -21.04 -15.02
N TYR A 240 38.03 -21.00 -14.22
CA TYR A 240 37.70 -22.05 -13.24
C TYR A 240 36.32 -22.65 -13.53
N GLU A 241 36.30 -23.74 -14.29
CA GLU A 241 35.16 -24.66 -14.28
C GLU A 241 35.17 -25.51 -13.01
N GLY A 242 34.11 -25.41 -12.20
CA GLY A 242 33.93 -26.29 -11.05
C GLY A 242 32.70 -26.00 -10.20
N THR A 243 31.66 -26.81 -10.44
CA THR A 243 30.73 -27.42 -9.47
C THR A 243 29.78 -26.55 -8.65
N ASP A 244 28.49 -26.85 -8.86
CA ASP A 244 27.34 -26.71 -7.95
C ASP A 244 27.68 -26.33 -6.49
N GLU A 245 27.29 -25.12 -6.09
CA GLU A 245 26.68 -24.78 -4.78
C GLU A 245 26.34 -23.28 -4.78
N ASP A 246 25.12 -22.97 -4.33
CA ASP A 246 24.64 -21.64 -3.92
C ASP A 246 24.64 -20.53 -4.98
N ASN A 247 23.71 -20.65 -5.93
CA ASN A 247 23.17 -19.47 -6.61
C ASN A 247 22.25 -18.73 -5.63
N ASP A 248 22.83 -17.82 -4.84
CA ASP A 248 22.10 -16.79 -4.11
C ASP A 248 21.33 -15.93 -5.12
N TYR A 249 20.13 -16.39 -5.44
CA TYR A 249 19.16 -15.69 -6.26
C TYR A 249 18.69 -14.44 -5.49
N TYR A 250 19.39 -13.33 -5.70
CA TYR A 250 18.90 -11.98 -5.38
C TYR A 250 17.76 -11.62 -6.34
N PRO A 251 16.54 -11.31 -5.85
CA PRO A 251 15.58 -10.55 -6.65
C PRO A 251 16.00 -9.07 -6.63
N GLU A 252 16.27 -8.54 -7.83
CA GLU A 252 16.66 -7.14 -8.11
C GLU A 252 15.52 -6.13 -7.90
N ASP A 253 15.00 -5.96 -6.68
CA ASP A 253 13.92 -4.99 -6.45
C ASP A 253 14.45 -3.56 -6.26
N PHE A 254 15.71 -3.44 -5.82
CA PHE A 254 16.45 -2.18 -5.70
C PHE A 254 17.70 -2.19 -6.56
N GLU A 255 17.81 -1.23 -7.46
CA GLU A 255 19.03 -0.96 -8.23
C GLU A 255 19.88 0.07 -7.48
N LEU A 256 21.06 -0.34 -7.00
CA LEU A 256 22.00 0.57 -6.33
C LEU A 256 22.60 1.54 -7.34
N LEU A 257 22.28 2.83 -7.21
CA LEU A 257 22.77 3.89 -8.09
C LEU A 257 24.06 4.52 -7.56
N PHE A 258 24.20 4.60 -6.24
CA PHE A 258 25.30 5.27 -5.56
C PHE A 258 25.52 4.68 -4.16
N GLU A 259 26.78 4.60 -3.73
CA GLU A 259 27.16 4.20 -2.38
C GLU A 259 28.42 4.94 -1.94
N THR A 260 28.40 5.54 -0.75
CA THR A 260 29.58 6.14 -0.14
C THR A 260 29.47 6.24 1.37
N GLU A 261 30.60 6.37 2.07
CA GLU A 261 30.61 6.65 3.51
C GLU A 261 30.28 8.13 3.77
N ALA A 262 29.24 8.37 4.56
CA ALA A 262 28.84 9.72 4.97
C ALA A 262 28.32 9.75 6.42
N THR A 263 28.38 10.94 7.01
CA THR A 263 27.75 11.21 8.31
C THR A 263 26.49 12.00 8.06
N VAL A 264 25.35 11.54 8.58
CA VAL A 264 24.06 12.23 8.41
C VAL A 264 23.55 12.75 9.74
N SER A 265 23.12 14.00 9.72
CA SER A 265 22.36 14.63 10.80
C SER A 265 20.96 14.96 10.31
N MET A 266 20.01 15.02 11.22
CA MET A 266 18.62 15.32 10.92
C MET A 266 18.12 16.45 11.82
N LYS A 267 17.26 17.29 11.26
CA LYS A 267 16.54 18.34 11.94
C LYS A 267 15.04 18.08 11.76
N SER A 268 14.39 17.62 12.83
CA SER A 268 12.94 17.44 12.89
C SER A 268 12.21 18.79 12.83
N ASP A 269 10.98 18.80 12.32
CA ASP A 269 10.10 19.97 12.33
C ASP A 269 9.83 20.54 13.73
N THR A 270 9.99 19.72 14.77
CA THR A 270 9.78 20.11 16.17
C THR A 270 11.02 20.67 16.85
N LEU A 271 12.21 20.43 16.29
CA LEU A 271 13.50 20.79 16.88
C LEU A 271 14.23 21.79 15.99
N SER A 272 14.81 22.82 16.60
CA SER A 272 15.50 23.89 15.86
C SER A 272 16.96 23.53 15.52
N GLU A 273 17.48 22.45 16.10
CA GLU A 273 18.89 22.05 16.06
C GLU A 273 19.07 20.74 15.28
N TRP A 274 20.27 20.54 14.73
CA TRP A 274 20.66 19.31 14.05
C TRP A 274 21.04 18.25 15.07
N GLU A 275 20.46 17.06 14.94
CA GLU A 275 20.78 15.87 15.73
C GLU A 275 21.52 14.86 14.86
N LEU A 276 22.59 14.27 15.38
CA LEU A 276 23.36 13.25 14.66
C LEU A 276 22.51 11.98 14.54
N VAL A 277 22.26 11.52 13.32
CA VAL A 277 21.58 10.25 13.07
C VAL A 277 22.58 9.10 13.09
N GLY A 278 23.69 9.26 12.37
CA GLY A 278 24.72 8.22 12.29
C GLY A 278 25.78 8.49 11.22
N SER A 279 26.76 7.60 11.16
CA SER A 279 27.80 7.56 10.13
C SER A 279 27.87 6.14 9.58
N GLY A 280 27.86 6.01 8.26
CA GLY A 280 27.89 4.72 7.58
C GLY A 280 27.71 4.87 6.07
N SER A 281 27.29 3.79 5.43
CA SER A 281 27.07 3.72 4.00
C SER A 281 25.78 4.45 3.61
N LEU A 282 25.95 5.62 2.98
CA LEU A 282 24.90 6.38 2.36
C LEU A 282 24.71 5.89 0.91
N GLN A 283 23.52 5.38 0.63
CA GLN A 283 23.15 4.80 -0.65
C GLN A 283 22.05 5.61 -1.32
N VAL A 284 22.11 5.74 -2.65
CA VAL A 284 20.94 6.09 -3.46
C VAL A 284 20.53 4.85 -4.23
N VAL A 285 19.30 4.39 -4.05
CA VAL A 285 18.76 3.20 -4.70
C VAL A 285 17.55 3.58 -5.54
N TYR A 286 17.37 2.93 -6.68
CA TYR A 286 16.17 3.00 -7.49
C TYR A 286 15.29 1.79 -7.23
N ASP A 287 14.08 2.05 -6.80
CA ASP A 287 13.05 1.07 -6.50
C ASP A 287 12.23 0.82 -7.78
N ARG A 288 12.41 -0.34 -8.40
CA ARG A 288 11.77 -0.65 -9.69
C ARG A 288 10.27 -0.89 -9.54
N ASP A 289 9.82 -1.36 -8.39
CA ASP A 289 8.40 -1.63 -8.12
C ASP A 289 7.61 -0.34 -7.97
N TYR A 290 8.21 0.67 -7.33
CA TYR A 290 7.58 1.97 -7.10
C TYR A 290 8.05 3.05 -8.09
N LEU A 291 8.93 2.70 -9.03
CA LEU A 291 9.51 3.58 -10.05
C LEU A 291 10.09 4.88 -9.49
N LEU A 292 10.62 4.85 -8.26
CA LEU A 292 11.12 6.01 -7.52
C LEU A 292 12.51 5.75 -6.93
N SER A 293 13.23 6.80 -6.56
CA SER A 293 14.53 6.66 -5.88
C SER A 293 14.42 6.89 -4.39
N ARG A 294 15.31 6.28 -3.62
CA ARG A 294 15.41 6.43 -2.16
C ARG A 294 16.85 6.70 -1.75
N ILE A 295 17.01 7.47 -0.68
CA ILE A 295 18.28 7.68 0.02
C ILE A 295 18.24 6.86 1.29
N LEU A 296 19.18 5.93 1.41
CA LEU A 296 19.33 5.08 2.58
C LEU A 296 20.62 5.43 3.30
N LEU A 297 20.59 5.49 4.63
CA LEU A 297 21.81 5.43 5.42
C LEU A 297 21.81 4.09 6.13
N LYS A 298 22.81 3.25 5.86
CA LYS A 298 22.97 1.96 6.50
C LYS A 298 24.25 1.90 7.32
N VAL A 299 24.20 1.19 8.44
CA VAL A 299 25.31 0.92 9.34
C VAL A 299 25.45 -0.60 9.53
N ASP A 300 26.51 -1.03 10.21
CA ASP A 300 26.81 -2.45 10.47
C ASP A 300 26.93 -3.26 9.17
N ASN A 301 27.86 -2.90 8.27
CA ASN A 301 28.05 -3.55 6.97
C ASN A 301 26.76 -3.65 6.13
N ASN A 302 25.98 -2.57 6.08
CA ASN A 302 24.72 -2.47 5.35
C ASN A 302 23.56 -3.32 5.90
N GLU A 303 23.66 -3.83 7.14
CA GLU A 303 22.58 -4.62 7.76
C GLU A 303 21.49 -3.78 8.43
N THR A 304 21.85 -2.61 8.98
CA THR A 304 20.93 -1.76 9.75
C THR A 304 20.65 -0.46 9.00
N GLU A 305 19.39 -0.23 8.63
CA GLU A 305 18.95 1.03 8.02
C GLU A 305 18.58 2.07 9.08
N LEU A 306 19.26 3.23 9.06
CA LEU A 306 19.01 4.37 9.94
C LEU A 306 18.16 5.46 9.27
N ILE A 307 18.24 5.58 7.94
CA ILE A 307 17.49 6.57 7.15
C ILE A 307 16.88 5.85 5.96
N ASN A 308 15.62 6.18 5.66
CA ASN A 308 14.93 5.81 4.43
C ASN A 308 14.13 7.01 3.94
N SER A 309 14.71 7.78 3.02
CA SER A 309 14.09 8.99 2.50
C SER A 309 13.75 8.81 1.03
N ILE A 310 12.49 8.99 0.66
CA ILE A 310 12.05 8.95 -0.74
C ILE A 310 12.48 10.24 -1.45
N ILE A 311 12.91 10.13 -2.71
CA ILE A 311 13.14 11.25 -3.62
C ILE A 311 11.91 11.37 -4.55
N THR A 312 11.21 12.49 -4.42
CA THR A 312 10.02 12.87 -5.21
C THR A 312 10.36 14.00 -6.19
N GLY A 313 9.48 14.29 -7.15
CA GLY A 313 9.67 15.39 -8.11
C GLY A 313 9.81 16.78 -7.47
N ASP A 314 9.20 16.98 -6.30
CA ASP A 314 9.26 18.21 -5.51
C ASP A 314 10.36 18.20 -4.43
N SER A 315 11.16 17.14 -4.34
CA SER A 315 12.29 17.06 -3.41
C SER A 315 13.34 18.13 -3.71
N VAL A 316 13.77 18.85 -2.67
CA VAL A 316 14.74 19.93 -2.78
C VAL A 316 16.01 19.56 -2.05
N MET A 317 17.15 19.67 -2.74
CA MET A 317 18.48 19.57 -2.15
C MET A 317 19.20 20.92 -2.21
N ASN A 318 19.85 21.30 -1.10
CA ASN A 318 20.65 22.51 -1.01
C ASN A 318 22.11 22.18 -0.68
N GLN A 319 23.03 22.96 -1.24
CA GLN A 319 24.44 22.86 -0.91
C GLN A 319 24.76 23.79 0.25
N ILE A 320 25.35 23.26 1.33
CA ILE A 320 25.80 24.04 2.48
C ILE A 320 27.29 24.38 2.33
N THR A 321 28.10 23.37 2.01
CA THR A 321 29.52 23.51 1.68
C THR A 321 29.88 22.60 0.50
N GLU A 322 31.15 22.53 0.11
CA GLU A 322 31.60 21.61 -0.95
C GLU A 322 31.50 20.13 -0.56
N LYS A 323 31.33 19.83 0.74
CA LYS A 323 31.21 18.46 1.27
C LYS A 323 29.89 18.22 2.01
N GLU A 324 28.95 19.15 1.94
CA GLU A 324 27.72 19.09 2.73
C GLU A 324 26.50 19.46 1.91
N TYR A 325 25.55 18.54 1.89
CA TYR A 325 24.28 18.69 1.19
C TYR A 325 23.13 18.41 2.14
N THR A 326 22.07 19.21 2.02
CA THR A 326 20.81 18.96 2.71
C THR A 326 19.73 18.54 1.76
N TRP A 327 18.79 17.73 2.22
CA TRP A 327 17.54 17.45 1.52
C TRP A 327 16.38 17.41 2.52
N SER A 328 15.17 17.62 2.02
CA SER A 328 13.95 17.41 2.80
C SER A 328 13.43 16.00 2.57
N GLY A 329 13.05 15.30 3.63
CA GLY A 329 12.31 14.03 3.56
C GLY A 329 11.07 14.07 4.45
N GLU A 330 10.35 12.95 4.54
CA GLU A 330 9.07 12.87 5.28
C GLU A 330 9.22 13.16 6.79
N GLU A 331 10.35 12.78 7.37
CA GLU A 331 10.59 12.91 8.81
C GLU A 331 11.20 14.27 9.21
N GLY A 332 11.70 15.06 8.24
CA GLY A 332 12.33 16.36 8.48
C GLY A 332 13.39 16.74 7.44
N GLN A 333 14.31 17.63 7.81
CA GLN A 333 15.47 17.95 6.98
C GLN A 333 16.67 17.09 7.37
N PHE A 334 17.42 16.64 6.37
CA PHE A 334 18.65 15.88 6.55
C PHE A 334 19.85 16.67 6.05
N LEU A 335 21.01 16.41 6.62
CA LEU A 335 22.31 16.98 6.27
C LEU A 335 23.31 15.83 6.18
N ALA A 336 23.79 15.54 4.97
CA ALA A 336 24.90 14.63 4.78
C ALA A 336 26.22 15.40 4.70
N THR A 337 27.20 14.95 5.47
CA THR A 337 28.59 15.40 5.46
C THR A 337 29.47 14.29 4.89
N PHE A 338 30.11 14.56 3.77
CA PHE A 338 30.92 13.60 3.02
C PHE A 338 32.42 13.73 3.37
N GLN A 339 33.16 12.63 3.29
CA GLN A 339 34.60 12.65 3.53
C GLN A 339 35.38 13.36 2.40
N SER A 340 34.87 13.30 1.17
CA SER A 340 35.48 13.88 -0.03
C SER A 340 34.51 14.76 -0.83
N ILE A 341 35.05 15.75 -1.55
CA ILE A 341 34.25 16.60 -2.45
C ILE A 341 33.68 15.77 -3.63
N PRO A 342 34.45 14.87 -4.28
CA PRO A 342 33.91 14.06 -5.36
C PRO A 342 32.69 13.22 -4.96
N ALA A 343 32.71 12.59 -3.77
CA ALA A 343 31.57 11.82 -3.28
C ALA A 343 30.33 12.70 -3.06
N ALA A 344 30.52 13.93 -2.57
CA ALA A 344 29.43 14.88 -2.38
C ALA A 344 28.83 15.34 -3.73
N GLU A 345 29.67 15.56 -4.73
CA GLU A 345 29.23 15.94 -6.09
C GLU A 345 28.50 14.81 -6.81
N GLU A 346 28.97 13.56 -6.64
CA GLU A 346 28.34 12.36 -7.19
C GLU A 346 27.00 12.08 -6.54
N PHE A 347 26.90 12.17 -5.20
CA PHE A 347 25.63 12.12 -4.49
C PHE A 347 24.62 13.13 -5.04
N LYS A 348 25.07 14.37 -5.29
CA LYS A 348 24.22 15.41 -5.87
C LYS A 348 23.72 15.07 -7.28
N LEU A 349 24.52 14.36 -8.07
CA LEU A 349 24.11 13.90 -9.40
C LEU A 349 23.01 12.85 -9.28
N HIS A 350 23.21 11.82 -8.46
CA HIS A 350 22.22 10.75 -8.27
C HIS A 350 20.94 11.24 -7.60
N PHE A 351 21.01 12.23 -6.72
CA PHE A 351 19.81 12.88 -6.19
C PHE A 351 18.96 13.51 -7.30
N LYS A 352 19.61 14.21 -8.24
CA LYS A 352 18.91 14.82 -9.40
C LYS A 352 18.35 13.78 -10.35
N ASP A 353 19.09 12.69 -10.57
CA ASP A 353 18.60 11.57 -11.37
C ASP A 353 17.37 10.94 -10.71
N GLY A 354 17.36 10.83 -9.37
CA GLY A 354 16.19 10.42 -8.60
C GLY A 354 14.96 11.29 -8.83
N ILE A 355 15.12 12.61 -8.83
CA ILE A 355 14.04 13.55 -9.19
C ILE A 355 13.57 13.31 -10.63
N ASN A 356 14.51 13.17 -11.58
CA ASN A 356 14.18 12.93 -12.98
C ASN A 356 13.42 11.62 -13.19
N PHE A 357 13.73 10.58 -12.41
CA PHE A 357 12.99 9.31 -12.45
C PHE A 357 11.57 9.49 -11.93
N ALA A 358 11.39 10.21 -10.80
CA ALA A 358 10.07 10.53 -10.26
C ALA A 358 9.22 11.36 -11.25
N ASP A 359 9.80 12.39 -11.86
CA ASP A 359 9.11 13.23 -12.86
C ASP A 359 8.68 12.44 -14.11
N LYS A 360 9.52 11.49 -14.56
CA LYS A 360 9.19 10.61 -15.68
C LYS A 360 8.05 9.66 -15.34
N ALA A 361 8.03 9.13 -14.13
CA ALA A 361 6.95 8.26 -13.66
C ALA A 361 5.60 8.99 -13.66
N LEU A 362 5.58 10.30 -13.33
CA LEU A 362 4.37 11.14 -13.39
C LEU A 362 3.92 11.52 -14.81
N SER A 363 4.80 11.39 -15.81
CA SER A 363 4.55 11.81 -17.19
C SER A 363 3.99 10.71 -18.11
N ASN A 364 4.05 9.46 -17.66
CA ASN A 364 3.55 8.26 -18.36
C ASN A 364 2.27 7.75 -17.68
#